data_AF-A0A925M4E3-F1
#
_entry.id   AF-A0A925M4E3-F1
#
_cell.length_a   1.000
_cell.length_b   1.000
_cell.length_c   1.000
_cell.angle_alpha   90.00
_cell.angle_beta   90.00
_cell.angle_gamma   90.00
#
_symmetry.space_group_name_H-M   'P 1'
#
loop_
_entity.id
_entity.type
_entity.pdbx_description
1 polymer ?
#
loop_
_entity_poly.entity_id
_entity_poly.type
_entity_poly.pdbx_seq_one_letter_code
_entity_poly.pdbx_strand_id
1 'polypeptide(L)'
;MSASRFTINLVEGSVAISFTPQAAQDLQLALSRLMDSLKAVATKVAPGTRGIPQKPMEYQYTGDVFLEIFCNPNIWATPFAAKVLITLRDDRIRLTTEAELSRLVEDVNQYLEQNI
;
A
#
# COMPACT_ATOMS: atom_id res chain seq x y z
N MET A 1 -2.48 -17.94 -20.64
CA MET A 1 -3.16 -16.99 -19.73
C MET A 1 -2.45 -15.66 -19.87
N SER A 2 -3.16 -14.59 -20.25
CA SER A 2 -2.53 -13.28 -20.37
C SER A 2 -2.02 -12.87 -18.99
N ALA A 3 -0.74 -12.51 -18.86
CA ALA A 3 -0.18 -12.05 -17.61
C ALA A 3 -0.89 -10.74 -17.23
N SER A 4 -1.79 -10.79 -16.26
CA SER A 4 -2.49 -9.60 -15.78
C SER A 4 -1.50 -8.72 -15.04
N ARG A 5 -1.32 -7.50 -15.54
CA ARG A 5 -0.40 -6.54 -14.94
C ARG A 5 -1.12 -5.74 -13.87
N PHE A 6 -0.53 -5.70 -12.68
CA PHE A 6 -0.97 -4.77 -11.64
C PHE A 6 -0.35 -3.41 -11.92
N THR A 7 -1.19 -2.39 -12.09
CA THR A 7 -0.74 -1.01 -12.33
C THR A 7 -0.90 -0.20 -11.06
N ILE A 8 0.21 0.32 -10.55
CA ILE A 8 0.25 1.23 -9.41
C ILE A 8 0.35 2.65 -9.98
N ASN A 9 -0.66 3.46 -9.72
CA ASN A 9 -0.67 4.87 -10.09
C ASN A 9 0.04 5.68 -8.99
N LEU A 10 1.05 6.42 -9.42
CA LEU A 10 1.88 7.27 -8.57
C LEU A 10 1.35 8.71 -8.63
N VAL A 11 1.94 9.61 -7.83
CA VAL A 11 1.63 11.05 -7.92
C VAL A 11 1.88 11.57 -9.35
N GLU A 12 2.94 11.09 -9.97
CA GLU A 12 3.28 11.39 -11.36
C GLU A 12 3.55 10.07 -12.11
N GLY A 13 2.63 9.72 -13.01
CA GLY A 13 2.74 8.52 -13.84
C GLY A 13 2.30 7.23 -13.14
N SER A 14 2.78 6.10 -13.66
CA SER A 14 2.40 4.78 -13.15
C SER A 14 3.48 3.74 -13.45
N VAL A 15 3.40 2.63 -12.74
CA VAL A 15 4.24 1.45 -12.95
C VAL A 15 3.36 0.21 -13.06
N ALA A 16 3.65 -0.65 -14.03
CA ALA A 16 2.89 -1.87 -14.26
C ALA A 16 3.82 -3.09 -14.10
N ILE A 17 3.43 -4.03 -13.25
CA ILE A 17 4.23 -5.20 -12.89
C ILE A 17 3.46 -6.50 -13.07
N SER A 18 4.18 -7.60 -13.27
CA SER A 18 3.61 -8.93 -13.09
C SER A 18 3.17 -9.10 -11.64
N PHE A 19 1.94 -9.53 -11.43
CA PHE A 19 1.37 -9.75 -10.11
C PHE A 19 0.37 -10.90 -10.15
N THR A 20 0.04 -11.46 -8.99
CA THR A 20 -0.92 -12.58 -8.91
C THR A 20 -2.20 -12.14 -8.21
N PRO A 21 -3.36 -12.71 -8.57
CA PRO A 21 -4.61 -12.44 -7.85
C PRO A 21 -4.51 -12.74 -6.34
N GLN A 22 -3.80 -13.81 -5.96
CA GLN A 22 -3.58 -14.14 -4.55
C GLN A 22 -2.78 -13.06 -3.83
N ALA A 23 -1.67 -12.58 -4.43
CA ALA A 23 -0.87 -11.52 -3.83
C ALA A 23 -1.67 -10.21 -3.69
N ALA A 24 -2.56 -9.93 -4.66
CA ALA A 24 -3.45 -8.78 -4.58
C ALA A 24 -4.49 -8.88 -3.46
N GLN A 25 -5.03 -10.08 -3.18
CA GLN A 25 -5.90 -10.29 -2.02
C GLN A 25 -5.14 -10.09 -0.71
N ASP A 26 -3.92 -10.63 -0.61
CA ASP A 26 -3.07 -10.46 0.56
C ASP A 26 -2.72 -8.98 0.80
N LEU A 27 -2.45 -8.24 -0.29
CA LEU A 27 -2.21 -6.80 -0.26
C LEU A 27 -3.48 -6.04 0.17
N GLN A 28 -4.65 -6.38 -0.37
CA GLN A 28 -5.93 -5.77 0.01
C GLN A 28 -6.21 -5.92 1.52
N LEU A 29 -5.93 -7.11 2.08
CA LEU A 29 -6.05 -7.37 3.51
C LEU A 29 -5.07 -6.52 4.33
N ALA A 30 -3.81 -6.40 3.88
CA ALA A 30 -2.81 -5.57 4.53
C ALA A 30 -3.22 -4.08 4.54
N LEU A 31 -3.68 -3.56 3.40
CA LEU A 31 -4.16 -2.18 3.27
C LEU A 31 -5.40 -1.91 4.14
N SER A 32 -6.32 -2.88 4.24
CA SER A 32 -7.49 -2.76 5.13
C SER A 32 -7.07 -2.63 6.60
N ARG A 33 -6.12 -3.45 7.05
CA ARG A 33 -5.57 -3.35 8.42
C ARG A 33 -4.84 -2.03 8.67
N LEU A 34 -4.14 -1.51 7.66
CA LEU A 34 -3.49 -0.21 7.74
C LEU A 34 -4.51 0.92 7.88
N MET A 35 -5.62 0.88 7.13
CA MET A 35 -6.70 1.85 7.23
C MET A 35 -7.31 1.87 8.64
N ASP A 36 -7.52 0.71 9.26
CA ASP A 36 -8.02 0.64 10.63
C ASP A 36 -7.00 1.15 11.65
N SER A 37 -5.71 0.89 11.43
CA SER A 37 -4.63 1.45 12.25
C SER A 37 -4.59 2.98 12.16
N LEU A 38 -4.75 3.55 10.97
CA LEU A 38 -4.80 5.00 10.76
C LEU A 38 -6.02 5.64 11.45
N LYS A 39 -7.19 5.01 11.39
CA LYS A 39 -8.38 5.46 12.13
C LYS A 39 -8.15 5.44 13.65
N ALA A 40 -7.48 4.39 14.16
CA ALA A 40 -7.16 4.27 15.57
C ALA A 40 -6.17 5.35 16.07
N VAL A 41 -5.28 5.85 15.19
CA VAL A 41 -4.42 7.00 15.48
C VAL A 41 -5.21 8.31 15.43
N ALA A 42 -6.02 8.52 14.39
CA ALA A 42 -6.78 9.76 14.17
C ALA A 42 -7.87 10.05 15.22
N THR A 43 -8.43 9.01 15.85
CA THR A 43 -9.47 9.15 16.88
C THR A 43 -8.94 9.57 18.26
N LYS A 44 -7.62 9.57 18.47
CA LYS A 44 -7.00 9.78 19.80
C LYS A 44 -6.50 11.21 20.05
N VAL A 45 -6.96 12.19 19.27
CA VAL A 45 -6.57 13.62 19.40
C VAL A 45 -7.31 14.33 20.57
N ALA A 46 -7.63 13.61 21.64
CA ALA A 46 -8.07 14.24 22.88
C ALA A 46 -6.86 14.96 23.52
N PRO A 47 -6.97 16.23 23.94
CA PRO A 47 -5.85 16.97 24.51
C PRO A 47 -5.33 16.26 25.78
N GLY A 48 -4.08 15.78 25.76
CA GLY A 48 -3.40 15.23 26.94
C GLY A 48 -3.16 13.71 26.94
N THR A 49 -3.73 12.94 26.01
CA THR A 49 -3.53 11.49 25.94
C THR A 49 -2.60 11.13 24.78
N ARG A 50 -1.37 10.69 25.07
CA ARG A 50 -0.46 10.17 24.04
C ARG A 50 -1.01 8.82 23.57
N GLY A 51 -1.52 8.76 22.34
CA GLY A 51 -2.09 7.54 21.78
C GLY A 51 -1.08 6.39 21.75
N ILE A 52 -1.57 5.15 21.90
CA ILE A 52 -0.75 3.93 21.75
C ILE A 52 -0.25 3.87 20.30
N PRO A 53 1.08 3.92 20.05
CA PRO A 53 1.63 3.82 18.72
C PRO A 53 1.20 2.52 18.03
N GLN A 54 0.77 2.62 16.78
CA GLN A 54 0.43 1.48 15.94
C GLN A 54 1.69 0.94 15.27
N LYS A 55 1.76 -0.38 15.04
CA LYS A 55 2.90 -0.98 14.35
C LYS A 55 2.93 -0.50 12.88
N PRO A 56 4.10 -0.16 12.31
CA PRO A 56 4.22 0.07 10.88
C PRO A 56 3.77 -1.15 10.06
N MET A 57 3.15 -0.90 8.91
CA MET A 57 2.86 -1.91 7.92
C MET A 57 4.09 -2.11 7.03
N GLU A 58 4.42 -3.37 6.79
CA GLU A 58 5.40 -3.80 5.80
C GLU A 58 4.80 -5.00 5.05
N TYR A 59 4.45 -4.79 3.80
CA TYR A 59 3.99 -5.84 2.89
C TYR A 59 5.10 -6.13 1.90
N GLN A 60 5.42 -7.40 1.68
CA GLN A 60 6.41 -7.84 0.72
C GLN A 60 5.83 -8.90 -0.20
N TYR A 61 6.10 -8.73 -1.50
CA TYR A 61 5.84 -9.70 -2.54
C TYR A 61 7.16 -10.01 -3.26
N THR A 62 7.51 -11.30 -3.25
CA THR A 62 8.67 -11.86 -3.93
C THR A 62 8.22 -12.73 -5.10
N GLY A 63 7.98 -12.09 -6.26
CA GLY A 63 7.70 -12.75 -7.53
C GLY A 63 8.75 -12.42 -8.58
N ASP A 64 8.31 -12.27 -9.84
CA ASP A 64 9.18 -11.83 -10.96
C ASP A 64 9.85 -10.48 -10.68
N VAL A 65 9.15 -9.62 -9.95
CA VAL A 65 9.69 -8.41 -9.35
C VAL A 65 9.50 -8.47 -7.84
N PHE A 66 10.41 -7.84 -7.11
CA PHE A 66 10.23 -7.59 -5.69
C PHE A 66 9.41 -6.31 -5.52
N LEU A 67 8.30 -6.41 -4.78
CA LEU A 67 7.47 -5.28 -4.36
C LEU A 67 7.46 -5.23 -2.83
N GLU A 68 7.80 -4.08 -2.28
CA GLU A 68 7.63 -3.76 -0.87
C GLU A 68 6.79 -2.50 -0.73
N ILE A 69 5.86 -2.53 0.23
CA ILE A 69 5.00 -1.40 0.57
C ILE A 69 5.09 -1.17 2.08
N PHE A 70 5.60 -0.01 2.45
CA PHE A 70 5.79 0.40 3.83
C PHE A 70 4.90 1.59 4.18
N CYS A 71 4.31 1.58 5.38
CA CYS A 71 3.66 2.76 5.94
C CYS A 71 3.74 2.79 7.46
N ASN A 72 4.13 3.94 8.01
CA ASN A 72 4.03 4.20 9.43
C ASN A 72 2.73 4.97 9.73
N PRO A 73 1.69 4.34 10.32
CA PRO A 73 0.43 5.03 10.60
C PRO A 73 0.55 6.16 11.63
N ASN A 74 1.63 6.22 12.42
CA ASN A 74 1.78 7.19 13.49
C ASN A 74 2.20 8.59 13.03
N ILE A 75 2.69 8.73 11.79
CA ILE A 75 3.17 10.03 11.25
C ILE A 75 2.07 10.78 10.48
N TRP A 76 0.91 10.16 10.28
CA TRP A 76 -0.19 10.70 9.50
C TRP A 76 -1.32 11.19 10.40
N ALA A 77 -1.83 12.39 10.13
CA ALA A 77 -2.94 12.97 10.88
C ALA A 77 -4.28 12.29 10.57
N THR A 78 -4.50 11.89 9.32
CA THR A 78 -5.73 11.23 8.86
C THR A 78 -5.41 10.14 7.83
N PRO A 79 -6.28 9.12 7.66
CA PRO A 79 -6.10 8.11 6.63
C PRO A 79 -6.02 8.69 5.21
N PHE A 80 -6.78 9.75 4.92
CA PHE A 80 -6.85 10.37 3.58
C PHE A 80 -5.60 11.16 3.21
N ALA A 81 -4.82 11.61 4.20
CA ALA A 81 -3.54 12.25 3.96
C ALA A 81 -2.38 11.25 3.87
N ALA A 82 -2.62 9.97 4.14
CA ALA A 82 -1.57 8.98 4.28
C ALA A 82 -0.97 8.59 2.91
N LYS A 83 0.35 8.55 2.87
CA LYS A 83 1.11 7.96 1.78
C LYS A 83 1.80 6.67 2.22
N VAL A 84 2.03 5.81 1.24
CA VAL A 84 2.84 4.60 1.37
C VAL A 84 4.15 4.79 0.63
N LEU A 85 5.23 4.23 1.17
CA LEU A 85 6.50 4.11 0.46
C LEU A 85 6.50 2.79 -0.28
N ILE A 86 6.66 2.85 -1.60
CA ILE A 86 6.68 1.71 -2.50
C ILE A 86 8.12 1.52 -2.98
N THR A 87 8.66 0.32 -2.78
CA THR A 87 9.92 -0.10 -3.36
C THR A 87 9.66 -1.23 -4.35
N LEU A 88 9.99 -0.98 -5.61
CA LEU A 88 10.01 -1.97 -6.67
C LEU A 88 11.45 -2.23 -7.08
N ARG A 89 11.85 -3.49 -7.17
CA ARG A 89 13.19 -3.83 -7.69
C ARG A 89 13.25 -5.15 -8.40
N ASP A 90 14.16 -5.21 -9.35
CA ASP A 90 14.69 -6.43 -9.95
C ASP A 90 16.24 -6.36 -9.91
N ASP A 91 16.90 -7.20 -10.72
CA ASP A 91 18.36 -7.24 -10.79
C ASP A 91 19.01 -6.01 -11.44
N ARG A 92 18.23 -5.17 -12.13
CA ARG A 92 18.73 -4.06 -12.95
C ARG A 92 18.28 -2.69 -12.45
N ILE A 93 17.09 -2.61 -11.89
CA ILE A 93 16.43 -1.36 -11.54
C ILE A 93 15.86 -1.47 -10.12
N ARG A 94 16.03 -0.39 -9.35
CA ARG A 94 15.30 -0.13 -8.11
C ARG A 94 14.60 1.21 -8.20
N LEU A 95 13.29 1.20 -8.02
CA LEU A 95 12.45 2.37 -7.86
C LEU A 95 11.96 2.42 -6.43
N THR A 96 12.16 3.55 -5.75
CA THR A 96 11.54 3.82 -4.45
C THR A 96 10.80 5.14 -4.57
N THR A 97 9.51 5.14 -4.31
CA THR A 97 8.63 6.30 -4.51
C THR A 97 7.46 6.27 -3.53
N GLU A 98 6.78 7.40 -3.38
CA GLU A 98 5.56 7.49 -2.60
C GLU A 98 4.32 7.37 -3.50
N ALA A 99 3.27 6.75 -2.97
CA ALA A 99 1.93 6.79 -3.55
C ALA A 99 0.90 7.13 -2.47
N GLU A 100 -0.22 7.72 -2.88
CA GLU A 100 -1.35 7.94 -1.99
C GLU A 100 -1.99 6.61 -1.59
N LEU A 101 -2.27 6.42 -0.31
CA LEU A 101 -2.84 5.17 0.20
C LEU A 101 -4.22 4.91 -0.41
N SER A 102 -5.07 5.93 -0.50
CA SER A 102 -6.38 5.86 -1.15
C SER A 102 -6.25 5.36 -2.59
N ARG A 103 -5.29 5.91 -3.33
CA ARG A 103 -5.08 5.52 -4.72
C ARG A 103 -4.62 4.07 -4.85
N LEU A 104 -3.68 3.64 -4.01
CA LEU A 104 -3.24 2.25 -4.01
C LEU A 104 -4.39 1.28 -3.70
N VAL A 105 -5.29 1.63 -2.77
CA VAL A 105 -6.48 0.83 -2.47
C VAL A 105 -7.38 0.69 -3.70
N GLU A 106 -7.62 1.79 -4.42
CA GLU A 106 -8.40 1.76 -5.67
C GLU A 106 -7.73 0.86 -6.72
N ASP A 107 -6.43 1.01 -6.93
CA ASP A 107 -5.67 0.24 -7.92
C ASP A 107 -5.75 -1.27 -7.63
N VAL A 108 -5.62 -1.68 -6.37
CA VAL A 108 -5.73 -3.09 -5.96
C VAL A 108 -7.13 -3.64 -6.20
N ASN A 109 -8.17 -2.87 -5.83
CA ASN A 109 -9.55 -3.28 -6.04
C ASN A 109 -9.87 -3.45 -7.53
N GLN A 110 -9.45 -2.50 -8.37
CA GLN A 110 -9.62 -2.58 -9.82
C GLN A 110 -8.90 -3.80 -10.42
N TYR A 111 -7.68 -4.08 -9.95
CA TYR A 111 -6.95 -5.27 -10.41
C TYR A 111 -7.69 -6.56 -10.03
N LEU A 112 -8.22 -6.65 -8.80
CA LEU A 112 -8.99 -7.81 -8.36
C LEU A 112 -10.28 -7.97 -9.19
N GLU A 113 -11.05 -6.91 -9.39
CA GLU A 113 -12.29 -6.93 -10.20
C GLU A 113 -12.05 -7.45 -11.63
N GLN A 114 -10.89 -7.16 -12.22
CA GLN A 114 -10.52 -7.60 -13.58
C GLN A 114 -9.99 -9.03 -13.64
N ASN A 115 -9.72 -9.67 -12.50
CA ASN A 115 -9.07 -10.98 -12.40
C ASN A 115 -9.86 -11.98 -11.53
N ILE A 116 -11.12 -11.67 -11.22
CA ILE A 116 -12.10 -12.58 -10.63
C ILE A 116 -12.81 -13.37 -11.73
#